data_AF-A0A371G1K8-F1
#
_entry.id   AF-A0A371G1K8-F1
#
_cell.length_a   1.000
_cell.length_b   1.000
_cell.length_c   1.000
_cell.angle_alpha   90.00
_cell.angle_beta   90.00
_cell.angle_gamma   90.00
#
_symmetry.space_group_name_H-M   'P 1'
#
loop_
_entity.id
_entity.type
_entity.pdbx_description
1 polymer ?
#
loop_
_entity_poly.entity_id
_entity_poly.type
_entity_poly.pdbx_seq_one_letter_code
_entity_poly.pdbx_strand_id
1 'polypeptide(L)'
;MRGEIIVSCGSYPNVPLVGPQGAINYNPLLALRQGGYPIRQPPSDLEVTPFVIHGPKALKIGNLRKIAQAWQHVVQKGAELDSRSFGASQSYKTWLQARIQAIGLIGGLPYVQSDQGIEIPEVIKIEEFEQILGQLETEQQTLKRKLEQKQAEVLQERLLKEESMKKARLEHQYRIRMASCLQAADVEMGLRRVERNQMALENESLKETITTLEETIATLTVDETEKDNELRSLRKKVHSFEAGHLRIQADLELSVDEGWKSLTQLVEKRTKAYEAQAVVQELQATIVEGKPRAQATSKIAQHMVDALKALQATKDSSKISKELAQLLELCEEFRDTTSTSSET
;
A
#
# COMPACT_ATOMS: atom_id res chain seq x y z
N MET A 1 68.02 -50.50 -12.62
CA MET A 1 67.94 -49.18 -11.95
C MET A 1 68.94 -49.18 -10.80
N ARG A 2 69.91 -48.25 -10.81
CA ARG A 2 70.81 -48.08 -9.64
C ARG A 2 70.01 -47.32 -8.59
N GLY A 3 69.88 -47.89 -7.38
CA GLY A 3 69.23 -47.18 -6.27
C GLY A 3 70.14 -46.08 -5.76
N GLU A 4 69.63 -44.86 -5.65
CA GLU A 4 70.33 -43.75 -5.03
C GLU A 4 70.27 -43.90 -3.51
N ILE A 5 71.40 -43.69 -2.84
CA ILE A 5 71.52 -43.77 -1.38
C ILE A 5 71.85 -42.38 -0.87
N ILE A 6 71.11 -41.92 0.14
CA ILE A 6 71.41 -40.66 0.82
C ILE A 6 72.69 -40.85 1.64
N VAL A 7 73.72 -40.07 1.31
CA VAL A 7 75.04 -40.16 1.96
C VAL A 7 75.33 -39.04 2.94
N SER A 8 74.59 -37.93 2.87
CA SER A 8 74.64 -36.88 3.90
C SER A 8 73.41 -35.98 3.83
N CYS A 9 73.19 -35.23 4.90
CA CYS A 9 72.03 -34.37 5.07
C CYS A 9 72.47 -33.06 5.76
N GLY A 10 72.61 -31.98 4.98
CA GLY A 10 73.11 -30.70 5.44
C GLY A 10 74.48 -30.80 6.12
N SER A 11 74.58 -30.25 7.34
CA SER A 11 75.80 -30.27 8.14
C SER A 11 75.95 -31.49 9.04
N TYR A 12 75.02 -32.46 8.98
CA TYR A 12 75.14 -33.67 9.80
C TYR A 12 76.05 -34.71 9.11
N PRO A 13 76.99 -35.32 9.86
CA PRO A 13 77.86 -36.38 9.31
C PRO A 13 77.07 -37.68 9.00
N ASN A 14 75.92 -37.86 9.64
CA ASN A 14 74.99 -38.98 9.46
C ASN A 14 73.59 -38.45 9.21
N VAL A 15 72.71 -39.26 8.62
CA VAL A 15 71.37 -38.79 8.23
C VAL A 15 70.41 -38.85 9.42
N PRO A 16 69.85 -37.72 9.88
CA PRO A 16 68.95 -37.68 11.03
C PRO A 16 67.54 -38.15 10.68
N LEU A 17 67.00 -39.09 11.45
CA LEU A 17 65.63 -39.59 11.40
C LEU A 17 64.86 -39.10 12.63
N VAL A 18 63.64 -38.61 12.44
CA VAL A 18 62.78 -38.11 13.52
C VAL A 18 61.59 -39.03 13.69
N GLY A 19 61.30 -39.42 14.93
CA GLY A 19 60.13 -40.22 15.31
C GLY A 19 59.39 -39.64 16.52
N PRO A 20 58.24 -40.23 16.91
CA PRO A 20 57.43 -39.73 18.01
C PRO A 20 58.14 -39.71 19.37
N GLN A 21 59.16 -40.56 19.53
CA GLN A 21 59.90 -40.77 20.77
C GLN A 21 61.26 -40.04 20.79
N GLY A 22 61.65 -39.34 19.73
CA GLY A 22 62.97 -38.72 19.63
C GLY A 22 63.53 -38.63 18.22
N ALA A 23 64.85 -38.44 18.11
CA ALA A 23 65.56 -38.46 16.84
C ALA A 23 66.79 -39.36 16.94
N ILE A 24 67.07 -40.11 15.87
CA ILE A 24 68.26 -40.97 15.73
C ILE A 24 69.00 -40.59 14.44
N ASN A 25 70.19 -41.11 14.22
CA ASN A 25 70.84 -41.06 12.91
C ASN A 25 71.10 -42.47 12.38
N TYR A 26 71.12 -42.64 11.06
CA TYR A 26 71.74 -43.83 10.45
C TYR A 26 73.07 -43.46 9.82
N ASN A 27 74.02 -44.39 9.88
CA ASN A 27 75.33 -44.23 9.26
C ASN A 27 75.23 -44.58 7.75
N PRO A 28 75.52 -43.65 6.84
CA PRO A 28 75.39 -43.90 5.41
C PRO A 28 76.32 -44.98 4.85
N LEU A 29 77.45 -45.28 5.51
CA LEU A 29 78.31 -46.40 5.12
C LEU A 29 77.61 -47.75 5.31
N LEU A 30 76.72 -47.87 6.31
CA LEU A 30 75.90 -49.07 6.47
C LEU A 30 74.88 -49.19 5.33
N ALA A 31 74.27 -48.08 4.93
CA ALA A 31 73.35 -48.05 3.80
C ALA A 31 74.06 -48.42 2.49
N LEU A 32 75.26 -47.89 2.26
CA LEU A 32 76.11 -48.26 1.11
C LEU A 32 76.45 -49.75 1.10
N ARG A 33 76.82 -50.32 2.25
CA ARG A 33 77.11 -51.76 2.38
C ARG A 33 75.89 -52.63 2.11
N GLN A 34 74.72 -52.26 2.65
CA GLN A 34 73.44 -52.95 2.40
C GLN A 34 73.04 -52.86 0.91
N GLY A 35 73.38 -51.75 0.25
CA GLY A 35 73.24 -51.57 -1.20
C GLY A 35 74.21 -52.36 -2.06
N GLY A 36 75.15 -53.10 -1.44
CA GLY A 36 76.17 -53.91 -2.11
C GLY A 36 77.34 -53.11 -2.67
N TYR A 37 77.57 -51.88 -2.18
CA TYR A 37 78.71 -51.05 -2.59
C TYR A 37 79.95 -51.31 -1.72
N PRO A 38 81.16 -51.26 -2.29
CA PRO A 38 82.37 -51.53 -1.54
C PRO A 38 82.70 -50.39 -0.57
N ILE A 39 83.13 -50.73 0.64
CA ILE A 39 83.59 -49.73 1.62
C ILE A 39 85.05 -49.40 1.34
N ARG A 40 85.32 -48.17 0.87
CA ARG A 40 86.65 -47.75 0.43
C ARG A 40 87.55 -47.26 1.57
N GLN A 41 86.98 -46.65 2.60
CA GLN A 41 87.73 -46.03 3.68
C GLN A 41 87.05 -46.30 5.03
N PRO A 42 87.83 -46.37 6.12
CA PRO A 42 87.28 -46.33 7.48
C PRO A 42 86.36 -45.11 7.69
N PRO A 43 85.25 -45.24 8.43
CA PRO A 43 84.54 -44.08 8.92
C PRO A 43 85.43 -43.24 9.82
N SER A 44 85.22 -41.92 9.76
CA SER A 44 85.75 -40.99 10.75
C SER A 44 85.05 -41.16 12.10
N ASP A 45 85.70 -40.76 13.19
CA ASP A 45 85.12 -40.87 14.54
C ASP A 45 83.78 -40.12 14.69
N LEU A 46 83.59 -39.03 13.94
CA LEU A 46 82.34 -38.27 13.89
C LEU A 46 81.19 -39.06 13.22
N GLU A 47 81.48 -39.90 12.24
CA GLU A 47 80.49 -40.76 11.55
C GLU A 47 80.12 -42.00 12.38
N VAL A 48 81.03 -42.45 13.25
CA VAL A 48 80.79 -43.58 14.17
C VAL A 48 80.01 -43.14 15.41
N THR A 49 80.01 -41.85 15.72
CA THR A 49 79.32 -41.32 16.89
C THR A 49 77.80 -41.31 16.67
N PRO A 50 77.02 -42.05 17.47
CA PRO A 50 75.58 -42.06 17.33
C PRO A 50 75.00 -40.70 17.76
N PHE A 51 74.09 -40.16 16.96
CA PHE A 51 73.29 -39.00 17.33
C PHE A 51 71.94 -39.54 17.80
N VAL A 52 71.67 -39.41 19.10
CA VAL A 52 70.43 -39.88 19.69
C VAL A 52 69.86 -38.82 20.62
N ILE A 53 68.65 -38.37 20.33
CA ILE A 53 67.84 -37.52 21.20
C ILE A 53 66.73 -38.39 21.78
N HIS A 54 66.82 -38.71 23.07
CA HIS A 54 65.82 -39.53 23.76
C HIS A 54 64.69 -38.68 24.36
N GLY A 55 63.46 -39.00 23.98
CA GLY A 55 62.24 -38.48 24.58
C GLY A 55 61.75 -37.16 23.98
N PRO A 56 60.43 -36.94 23.93
CA PRO A 56 59.83 -35.76 23.31
C PRO A 56 60.24 -34.44 24.00
N LYS A 57 60.62 -34.49 25.29
CA LYS A 57 61.11 -33.32 26.04
C LYS A 57 62.52 -32.86 25.63
N ALA A 58 63.38 -33.78 25.19
CA ALA A 58 64.73 -33.46 24.73
C ALA A 58 64.74 -32.98 23.26
N LEU A 59 63.71 -33.32 22.49
CA LEU A 59 63.50 -32.89 21.11
C LEU A 59 62.91 -31.47 21.05
N LYS A 60 63.69 -30.49 21.51
CA LYS A 60 63.31 -29.06 21.48
C LYS A 60 63.06 -28.59 20.03
N ILE A 61 62.17 -27.61 19.87
CA ILE A 61 61.82 -26.98 18.56
C ILE A 61 63.07 -26.54 17.78
N GLY A 62 64.12 -26.08 18.47
CA GLY A 62 65.40 -25.71 17.85
C GLY A 62 66.11 -26.87 17.16
N ASN A 63 66.09 -28.08 17.73
CA ASN A 63 66.70 -29.27 17.13
C ASN A 63 65.88 -29.76 15.93
N LEU A 64 64.54 -29.73 16.04
CA LEU A 64 63.65 -30.04 14.91
C LEU A 64 63.88 -29.10 13.72
N ARG A 65 64.04 -27.79 13.98
CA ARG A 65 64.34 -26.80 12.94
C ARG A 65 65.67 -27.08 12.24
N LYS A 66 66.72 -27.41 13.00
CA LYS A 66 68.04 -27.77 12.44
C LYS A 66 67.97 -29.05 11.59
N ILE A 67 67.24 -30.06 12.06
CA ILE A 67 67.04 -31.30 11.31
C ILE A 67 66.25 -31.00 10.03
N ALA A 68 65.16 -30.24 10.10
CA ALA A 68 64.37 -29.85 8.94
C ALA A 68 65.19 -29.06 7.90
N GLN A 69 66.05 -28.14 8.34
CA GLN A 69 66.96 -27.40 7.46
C GLN A 69 68.01 -28.30 6.81
N ALA A 70 68.51 -29.31 7.53
CA ALA A 70 69.44 -30.29 6.96
C ALA A 70 68.77 -31.13 5.86
N TRP A 71 67.50 -31.50 6.04
CA TRP A 71 66.71 -32.23 5.03
C TRP A 71 66.42 -31.42 3.76
N GLN A 72 66.70 -30.12 3.74
CA GLN A 72 66.67 -29.31 2.52
C GLN A 72 67.94 -29.47 1.66
N HIS A 73 69.02 -30.03 2.24
CA HIS A 73 70.34 -30.17 1.61
C HIS A 73 70.78 -31.64 1.62
N VAL A 74 69.99 -32.49 0.95
CA VAL A 74 70.26 -33.94 0.89
C VAL A 74 71.24 -34.23 -0.24
N VAL A 75 72.31 -34.97 0.08
CA VAL A 75 73.26 -35.47 -0.92
C VAL A 75 73.00 -36.95 -1.14
N GLN A 76 72.72 -37.32 -2.39
CA GLN A 76 72.49 -38.69 -2.81
C GLN A 76 73.62 -39.16 -3.71
N LYS A 77 74.04 -40.43 -3.58
CA LYS A 77 75.01 -41.07 -4.46
C LYS A 77 74.41 -42.34 -5.06
N GLY A 78 74.63 -42.54 -6.36
CA GLY A 78 74.12 -43.71 -7.09
C GLY A 78 74.92 -44.03 -8.34
N ALA A 79 74.99 -43.10 -9.30
CA ALA A 79 75.69 -43.30 -10.58
C ALA A 79 77.22 -43.26 -10.45
N GLU A 80 77.73 -42.45 -9.51
CA GLU A 80 79.17 -42.27 -9.20
C GLU A 80 79.78 -43.42 -8.39
N LEU A 81 78.94 -44.32 -7.88
CA LEU A 81 79.39 -45.49 -7.15
C LEU A 81 79.73 -46.59 -8.17
N ASP A 82 80.89 -47.23 -7.99
CA ASP A 82 81.33 -48.36 -8.81
C ASP A 82 80.29 -49.49 -8.86
N SER A 83 80.56 -50.49 -9.70
CA SER A 83 79.78 -51.73 -9.70
C SER A 83 79.64 -52.30 -8.28
N ARG A 84 78.43 -52.81 -7.99
CA ARG A 84 78.14 -53.47 -6.72
C ARG A 84 79.13 -54.60 -6.52
N SER A 85 79.97 -54.45 -5.51
CA SER A 85 80.95 -55.45 -5.10
C SER A 85 80.94 -55.45 -3.58
N PHE A 86 80.81 -56.64 -2.99
CA PHE A 86 80.77 -56.82 -1.54
C PHE A 86 82.16 -56.66 -0.88
N GLY A 87 83.10 -56.05 -1.59
CA GLY A 87 84.48 -55.86 -1.14
C GLY A 87 84.60 -54.76 -0.08
N ALA A 88 85.67 -54.81 0.70
CA ALA A 88 86.06 -53.74 1.59
C ALA A 88 87.57 -53.52 1.48
N SER A 89 88.00 -52.26 1.57
CA SER A 89 89.41 -51.92 1.53
C SER A 89 90.17 -52.49 2.72
N GLN A 90 91.48 -52.70 2.55
CA GLN A 90 92.32 -53.23 3.61
C GLN A 90 92.40 -52.28 4.82
N SER A 91 92.33 -50.95 4.58
CA SER A 91 92.28 -49.94 5.64
C SER A 91 91.00 -50.06 6.48
N TYR A 92 89.84 -50.25 5.84
CA TYR A 92 88.58 -50.48 6.55
C TYR A 92 88.61 -51.79 7.38
N LYS A 93 89.14 -52.88 6.81
CA LYS A 93 89.26 -54.16 7.53
C LYS A 93 90.13 -54.03 8.79
N THR A 94 91.24 -53.32 8.68
CA THR A 94 92.17 -53.06 9.80
C THR A 94 91.49 -52.21 10.88
N TRP A 95 90.80 -51.15 10.47
CA TRP A 95 90.00 -50.32 11.39
C TRP A 95 88.91 -51.12 12.10
N LEU A 96 88.19 -51.99 11.38
CA LEU A 96 87.14 -52.82 11.94
C LEU A 96 87.68 -53.80 12.99
N GLN A 97 88.83 -54.45 12.71
CA GLN A 97 89.50 -55.34 13.67
C GLN A 97 89.91 -54.58 14.94
N ALA A 98 90.52 -53.41 14.81
CA ALA A 98 90.87 -52.57 15.95
C ALA A 98 89.64 -52.15 16.76
N ARG A 99 88.52 -51.84 16.10
CA ARG A 99 87.26 -51.46 16.76
C ARG A 99 86.60 -52.63 17.49
N ILE A 100 86.60 -53.82 16.91
CA ILE A 100 86.08 -55.06 17.54
C ILE A 100 86.85 -55.35 18.83
N GLN A 101 88.18 -55.21 18.79
CA GLN A 101 89.04 -55.36 19.98
C GLN A 101 88.72 -54.30 21.04
N ALA A 102 88.55 -53.03 20.63
CA ALA A 102 88.26 -51.92 21.54
C ALA A 102 86.88 -52.03 22.24
N ILE A 103 85.85 -52.55 21.56
CA ILE A 103 84.50 -52.73 22.13
C ILE A 103 84.41 -54.01 22.99
N GLY A 104 85.44 -54.87 22.96
CA GLY A 104 85.43 -56.13 23.71
C GLY A 104 84.51 -57.20 23.11
N LEU A 105 84.17 -57.09 21.81
CA LEU A 105 83.46 -58.13 21.08
C LEU A 105 84.42 -59.28 20.74
N ILE A 106 84.90 -59.98 21.77
CA ILE A 106 85.64 -61.24 21.63
C ILE A 106 84.58 -62.33 21.43
N GLY A 107 84.08 -62.44 20.21
CA GLY A 107 83.04 -63.39 19.84
C GLY A 107 82.86 -63.38 18.34
N GLY A 108 83.79 -64.01 17.64
CA GLY A 108 83.55 -64.37 16.25
C GLY A 108 82.25 -65.18 16.16
N LEU A 109 81.47 -64.96 15.10
CA LEU A 109 80.41 -65.89 14.71
C LEU A 109 81.01 -67.31 14.72
N PRO A 110 80.44 -68.28 15.45
CA PRO A 110 80.92 -69.65 15.34
C PRO A 110 80.63 -70.11 13.92
N TYR A 111 81.68 -70.22 13.13
CA TYR A 111 81.71 -71.17 12.04
C TYR A 111 81.46 -72.54 12.69
N VAL A 112 80.24 -73.04 12.56
CA VAL A 112 79.82 -74.34 13.12
C VAL A 112 80.65 -75.41 12.43
N GLN A 113 81.70 -75.88 13.08
CA GLN A 113 82.16 -77.25 12.88
C GLN A 113 81.18 -78.14 13.64
N SER A 114 80.34 -78.82 12.87
CA SER A 114 79.41 -79.83 13.35
C SER A 114 80.18 -81.08 13.76
N ASP A 115 80.59 -81.18 15.02
CA ASP A 115 80.71 -82.47 15.69
C ASP A 115 80.85 -82.28 17.20
N GLN A 116 79.72 -82.23 17.90
CA GLN A 116 79.61 -82.62 19.31
C GLN A 116 78.14 -82.70 19.67
N GLY A 117 77.68 -83.93 19.91
CA GLY A 117 76.33 -84.23 20.38
C GLY A 117 76.04 -83.47 21.66
N ILE A 118 74.96 -82.69 21.64
CA ILE A 118 74.40 -82.08 22.84
C ILE A 118 73.64 -83.19 23.56
N GLU A 119 74.21 -83.72 24.63
CA GLU A 119 73.46 -84.47 25.64
C GLU A 119 72.47 -83.52 26.32
N ILE A 120 71.18 -83.86 26.21
CA ILE A 120 70.09 -83.19 26.91
C ILE A 120 70.10 -83.69 28.36
N PRO A 121 70.26 -82.82 29.37
CA PRO A 121 70.16 -83.23 30.76
C PRO A 121 68.72 -83.62 31.11
N GLU A 122 68.61 -84.80 31.70
CA GLU A 122 67.75 -85.19 32.84
C GLU A 122 66.26 -84.80 32.79
N VAL A 123 65.45 -85.85 32.64
CA VAL A 123 63.99 -85.91 32.72
C VAL A 123 63.42 -85.03 33.84
N ILE A 124 62.89 -83.87 33.46
CA ILE A 124 61.86 -83.20 34.23
C ILE A 124 60.60 -84.08 34.14
N LYS A 125 59.95 -84.35 35.29
CA LYS A 125 58.76 -85.22 35.38
C LYS A 125 57.67 -84.74 34.41
N ILE A 126 57.38 -85.54 33.39
CA ILE A 126 56.40 -85.26 32.33
C ILE A 126 55.03 -84.86 32.91
N GLU A 127 54.65 -85.43 34.06
CA GLU A 127 53.39 -85.14 34.77
C GLU A 127 53.25 -83.68 35.23
N GLU A 128 54.32 -83.04 35.72
CA GLU A 128 54.27 -81.65 36.17
C GLU A 128 54.08 -80.69 34.98
N PHE A 129 54.70 -81.00 33.83
CA PHE A 129 54.52 -80.24 32.60
C PHE A 129 53.13 -80.42 31.99
N GLU A 130 52.58 -81.63 31.99
CA GLU A 130 51.22 -81.91 31.53
C GLU A 130 50.18 -81.15 32.38
N GLN A 131 50.40 -81.05 33.69
CA GLN A 131 49.52 -80.30 34.58
C GLN A 131 49.56 -78.79 34.30
N ILE A 132 50.74 -78.22 34.05
CA ILE A 132 50.91 -76.81 33.67
C ILE A 132 50.28 -76.53 32.31
N LEU A 133 50.43 -77.42 31.33
CA LEU A 133 49.79 -77.29 30.02
C LEU A 133 48.26 -77.31 30.13
N GLY A 134 47.70 -78.23 30.92
CA GLY A 134 46.26 -78.27 31.18
C GLY A 134 45.75 -76.98 31.83
N GLN A 135 46.49 -76.42 32.80
CA GLN A 135 46.14 -75.14 33.40
C GLN A 135 46.16 -74.00 32.37
N LEU A 136 47.24 -73.88 31.60
CA LEU A 136 47.37 -72.84 30.56
C LEU A 136 46.27 -72.94 29.49
N GLU A 137 45.86 -74.14 29.09
CA GLU A 137 44.75 -74.32 28.15
C GLU A 137 43.42 -73.84 28.75
N THR A 138 43.13 -74.14 30.03
CA THR A 138 41.91 -73.66 30.69
C THR A 138 41.91 -72.14 30.87
N GLU A 139 43.06 -71.54 31.20
CA GLU A 139 43.22 -70.10 31.28
C GLU A 139 43.04 -69.45 29.90
N GLN A 140 43.65 -70.02 28.86
CA GLN A 140 43.50 -69.55 27.49
C GLN A 140 42.03 -69.58 27.05
N GLN A 141 41.31 -70.67 27.29
CA GLN A 141 39.88 -70.76 26.98
C GLN A 141 39.05 -69.74 27.77
N THR A 142 39.37 -69.54 29.04
CA THR A 142 38.67 -68.58 29.90
C THR A 142 38.89 -67.14 29.42
N LEU A 143 40.13 -66.79 29.08
CA LEU A 143 40.47 -65.49 28.52
C LEU A 143 39.82 -65.26 27.16
N LYS A 144 39.77 -66.29 26.31
CA LYS A 144 39.09 -66.22 25.02
C LYS A 144 37.60 -65.90 25.18
N ARG A 145 36.89 -66.60 26.07
CA ARG A 145 35.47 -66.31 26.37
C ARG A 145 35.28 -64.89 26.91
N LYS A 146 36.15 -64.44 27.83
CA LYS A 146 36.11 -63.07 28.37
C LYS A 146 36.33 -62.02 27.28
N LEU A 147 37.25 -62.27 26.34
CA LEU A 147 37.51 -61.36 25.22
C LEU A 147 36.30 -61.27 24.30
N GLU A 148 35.71 -62.40 23.92
CA GLU A 148 34.50 -62.46 23.07
C GLU A 148 33.32 -61.73 23.75
N GLN A 149 33.12 -61.95 25.05
CA GLN A 149 32.11 -61.23 25.82
C GLN A 149 32.35 -59.72 25.82
N LYS A 150 33.59 -59.27 26.07
CA LYS A 150 33.92 -57.84 26.07
C LYS A 150 33.75 -57.21 24.69
N GLN A 151 34.05 -57.95 23.62
CA GLN A 151 33.79 -57.50 22.25
C GLN A 151 32.30 -57.33 21.98
N ALA A 152 31.46 -58.28 22.41
CA ALA A 152 30.00 -58.19 22.28
C ALA A 152 29.43 -56.99 23.06
N GLU A 153 29.87 -56.77 24.30
CA GLU A 153 29.47 -55.62 25.12
C GLU A 153 29.83 -54.29 24.45
N VAL A 154 31.03 -54.16 23.90
CA VAL A 154 31.47 -52.95 23.18
C VAL A 154 30.62 -52.69 21.93
N LEU A 155 30.26 -53.73 21.18
CA LEU A 155 29.39 -53.59 20.01
C LEU A 155 27.97 -53.14 20.42
N GLN A 156 27.40 -53.75 21.46
CA GLN A 156 26.09 -53.36 21.98
C GLN A 156 26.09 -51.90 22.48
N GLU A 157 27.13 -51.49 23.21
CA GLU A 157 27.26 -50.11 23.69
C GLU A 157 27.37 -49.11 22.53
N ARG A 158 28.09 -49.45 21.46
CA ARG A 158 28.17 -48.62 20.25
C ARG A 158 26.80 -48.45 19.58
N LEU A 159 26.03 -49.53 19.44
CA LEU A 159 24.69 -49.48 18.85
C LEU A 159 23.75 -48.58 19.67
N LEU A 160 23.72 -48.76 21.00
CA LEU A 160 22.90 -47.94 21.88
C LEU A 160 23.30 -46.46 21.84
N LYS A 161 24.60 -46.16 21.78
CA LYS A 161 25.09 -44.79 21.61
C LYS A 161 24.67 -44.20 20.27
N GLU A 162 24.72 -44.98 19.19
CA GLU A 162 24.32 -44.53 17.86
C GLU A 162 22.82 -44.22 17.80
N GLU A 163 21.97 -45.09 18.37
CA GLU A 163 20.52 -44.87 18.48
C GLU A 163 20.20 -43.63 19.33
N SER A 164 20.86 -43.48 20.48
CA SER A 164 20.72 -42.31 21.34
C SER A 164 21.10 -41.02 20.61
N MET A 165 22.23 -41.02 19.87
CA MET A 165 22.63 -39.88 19.04
C MET A 165 21.63 -39.57 17.93
N LYS A 166 21.08 -40.60 17.25
CA LYS A 166 20.04 -40.41 16.23
C LYS A 166 18.79 -39.78 16.83
N LYS A 167 18.34 -40.27 17.99
CA LYS A 167 17.19 -39.71 18.72
C LYS A 167 17.44 -38.26 19.14
N ALA A 168 18.60 -37.96 19.73
CA ALA A 168 18.97 -36.61 20.14
C ALA A 168 19.01 -35.62 18.95
N ARG A 169 19.51 -36.05 17.78
CA ARG A 169 19.51 -35.25 16.55
C ARG A 169 18.10 -34.93 16.08
N LEU A 170 17.20 -35.92 16.05
CA LEU A 170 15.81 -35.72 15.65
C LEU A 170 15.07 -34.78 16.62
N GLU A 171 15.25 -34.97 17.92
CA GLU A 171 14.67 -34.10 18.95
C GLU A 171 15.20 -32.66 18.81
N HIS A 172 16.49 -32.49 18.55
CA HIS A 172 17.07 -31.16 18.29
C HIS A 172 16.49 -30.50 17.04
N GLN A 173 16.35 -31.23 15.93
CA GLN A 173 15.70 -30.71 14.72
C GLN A 173 14.24 -30.34 14.95
N TYR A 174 13.49 -31.16 15.69
CA TYR A 174 12.12 -30.85 16.07
C TYR A 174 12.04 -29.57 16.91
N ARG A 175 12.92 -29.40 17.89
CA ARG A 175 13.01 -28.17 18.70
C ARG A 175 13.28 -26.93 17.85
N ILE A 176 14.21 -27.00 16.90
CA ILE A 176 14.49 -25.88 15.98
C ILE A 176 13.25 -25.53 15.15
N ARG A 177 12.56 -26.54 14.59
CA ARG A 177 11.34 -26.31 13.81
C ARG A 177 10.24 -25.69 14.65
N MET A 178 10.02 -26.21 15.86
CA MET A 178 9.05 -25.68 16.80
C MET A 178 9.36 -24.22 17.17
N ALA A 179 10.61 -23.91 17.50
CA ALA A 179 11.04 -22.56 17.82
C ALA A 179 10.80 -21.58 16.65
N SER A 180 11.09 -22.01 15.41
CA SER A 180 10.82 -21.22 14.21
C SER A 180 9.32 -20.96 14.01
N CYS A 181 8.45 -21.96 14.21
CA CYS A 181 7.00 -21.78 14.14
C CYS A 181 6.48 -20.81 15.21
N LEU A 182 6.99 -20.91 16.44
CA LEU A 182 6.61 -19.98 17.52
C LEU A 182 7.04 -18.54 17.20
N GLN A 183 8.26 -18.35 16.70
CA GLN A 183 8.74 -17.03 16.28
C GLN A 183 7.89 -16.44 15.15
N ALA A 184 7.50 -17.25 14.16
CA ALA A 184 6.61 -16.81 13.10
C ALA A 184 5.23 -16.39 13.63
N ALA A 185 4.67 -17.16 14.57
CA ALA A 185 3.39 -16.82 15.21
C ALA A 185 3.48 -15.52 16.03
N ASP A 186 4.57 -15.30 16.76
CA ASP A 186 4.79 -14.06 17.52
C ASP A 186 4.86 -12.82 16.61
N VAL A 187 5.57 -12.94 15.47
CA VAL A 187 5.64 -11.88 14.45
C VAL A 187 4.26 -11.60 13.87
N GLU A 188 3.50 -12.63 13.49
CA GLU A 188 2.15 -12.48 12.94
C GLU A 188 1.20 -11.82 13.96
N MET A 189 1.23 -12.24 15.23
CA MET A 189 0.44 -11.60 16.28
C MET A 189 0.85 -10.14 16.51
N GLY A 190 2.13 -9.83 16.37
CA GLY A 190 2.65 -8.46 16.37
C GLY A 190 2.02 -7.61 15.25
N LEU A 191 2.06 -8.11 14.01
CA LEU A 191 1.46 -7.43 12.85
C LEU A 191 -0.05 -7.22 13.03
N ARG A 192 -0.79 -8.26 13.44
CA ARG A 192 -2.24 -8.15 13.71
C ARG A 192 -2.58 -7.16 14.83
N ARG A 193 -1.68 -6.94 15.79
CA ARG A 193 -1.86 -5.88 16.81
C ARG A 193 -1.69 -4.50 16.21
N VAL A 194 -0.67 -4.31 15.38
CA VAL A 194 -0.44 -3.03 14.68
C VAL A 194 -1.62 -2.69 13.77
N GLU A 195 -2.08 -3.65 12.96
CA GLU A 195 -3.25 -3.47 12.08
C GLU A 195 -4.51 -3.12 12.88
N ARG A 196 -4.78 -3.81 14.00
CA ARG A 196 -5.92 -3.48 14.86
C ARG A 196 -5.84 -2.09 15.45
N ASN A 197 -4.65 -1.67 15.90
CA ASN A 197 -4.46 -0.33 16.44
C ASN A 197 -4.66 0.74 15.35
N GLN A 198 -4.17 0.48 14.14
CA GLN A 198 -4.38 1.37 12.99
C GLN A 198 -5.86 1.51 12.65
N MET A 199 -6.59 0.39 12.54
CA MET A 199 -8.03 0.40 12.29
C MET A 199 -8.80 1.12 13.41
N ALA A 200 -8.36 1.00 14.67
CA ALA A 200 -8.99 1.71 15.79
C ALA A 200 -8.82 3.23 15.66
N LEU A 201 -7.64 3.71 15.26
CA LEU A 201 -7.39 5.12 15.01
C LEU A 201 -8.23 5.66 13.84
N GLU A 202 -8.29 4.92 12.73
CA GLU A 202 -9.11 5.28 11.58
C GLU A 202 -10.60 5.32 11.92
N ASN A 203 -11.09 4.36 12.71
CA ASN A 203 -12.48 4.32 13.15
C ASN A 203 -12.81 5.51 14.06
N GLU A 204 -11.91 5.89 14.96
CA GLU A 204 -12.11 7.07 15.80
C GLU A 204 -12.15 8.36 14.97
N SER A 205 -11.24 8.50 13.99
CA SER A 205 -11.27 9.62 13.05
C SER A 205 -12.57 9.67 12.23
N LEU A 206 -13.05 8.51 11.75
CA LEU A 206 -14.31 8.44 11.02
C LEU A 206 -15.50 8.85 11.89
N LYS A 207 -15.53 8.44 13.17
CA LYS A 207 -16.58 8.88 14.10
C LYS A 207 -16.55 10.39 14.29
N GLU A 208 -15.38 10.99 14.47
CA GLU A 208 -15.25 12.45 14.57
C GLU A 208 -15.81 13.13 13.32
N THR A 209 -15.50 12.62 12.12
CA THR A 209 -16.08 13.16 10.87
C THR A 209 -17.59 12.98 10.76
N ILE A 210 -18.14 11.88 11.26
CA ILE A 210 -19.60 11.67 11.29
C ILE A 210 -20.24 12.69 12.23
N THR A 211 -19.69 12.90 13.42
CA THR A 211 -20.23 13.87 14.38
C THR A 211 -20.21 15.30 13.83
N THR A 212 -19.14 15.70 13.13
CA THR A 212 -19.06 17.05 12.53
C THR A 212 -20.04 17.23 11.37
N LEU A 213 -20.27 16.18 10.59
CA LEU A 213 -21.30 16.18 9.53
C LEU A 213 -22.71 16.24 10.12
N GLU A 214 -22.99 15.50 11.19
CA GLU A 214 -24.28 15.55 11.89
C GLU A 214 -24.57 16.96 12.44
N GLU A 215 -23.56 17.61 13.05
CA GLU A 215 -23.67 19.01 13.50
C GLU A 215 -23.93 19.96 12.32
N THR A 216 -23.25 19.77 11.19
CA THR A 216 -23.45 20.59 9.98
C THR A 216 -24.84 20.40 9.36
N ILE A 217 -25.38 19.17 9.37
CA ILE A 217 -26.73 18.90 8.90
C ILE A 217 -27.75 19.59 9.82
N ALA A 218 -27.52 19.55 11.14
CA ALA A 218 -28.38 20.21 12.11
C ALA A 218 -28.44 21.73 11.90
N THR A 219 -27.29 22.39 11.66
CA THR A 219 -27.25 23.84 11.38
C THR A 219 -27.97 24.18 10.07
N LEU A 220 -27.73 23.42 9.00
CA LEU A 220 -28.40 23.64 7.72
C LEU A 220 -29.92 23.44 7.81
N THR A 221 -30.37 22.48 8.62
CA THR A 221 -31.81 22.25 8.86
C THR A 221 -32.46 23.45 9.56
N VAL A 222 -31.76 24.07 10.52
CA VAL A 222 -32.24 25.30 11.17
C VAL A 222 -32.35 26.44 10.16
N ASP A 223 -31.32 26.66 9.34
CA ASP A 223 -31.33 27.70 8.30
C ASP A 223 -32.47 27.49 7.28
N GLU A 224 -32.72 26.26 6.86
CA GLU A 224 -33.83 25.91 5.96
C GLU A 224 -35.19 26.27 6.60
N THR A 225 -35.37 25.94 7.89
CA THR A 225 -36.61 26.28 8.60
C THR A 225 -36.82 27.79 8.75
N GLU A 226 -35.74 28.56 8.92
CA GLU A 226 -35.81 30.03 8.97
C GLU A 226 -36.25 30.59 7.61
N LYS A 227 -35.65 30.11 6.51
CA LYS A 227 -36.04 30.52 5.15
C LYS A 227 -37.47 30.13 4.81
N ASP A 228 -37.94 28.96 5.26
CA ASP A 228 -39.34 28.56 5.11
C ASP A 228 -40.30 29.47 5.88
N ASN A 229 -39.91 29.93 7.06
CA ASN A 229 -40.68 30.89 7.85
C ASN A 229 -40.73 32.26 7.16
N GLU A 230 -39.62 32.73 6.60
CA GLU A 230 -39.57 33.96 5.79
C GLU A 230 -40.47 33.86 4.56
N LEU A 231 -40.37 32.75 3.80
CA LEU A 231 -41.22 32.49 2.64
C LEU A 231 -42.70 32.46 3.01
N ARG A 232 -43.05 31.85 4.15
CA ARG A 232 -44.43 31.84 4.68
C ARG A 232 -44.91 33.26 5.01
N SER A 233 -44.05 34.09 5.60
CA SER A 233 -44.35 35.50 5.89
C SER A 233 -44.57 36.32 4.62
N LEU A 234 -43.69 36.16 3.63
CA LEU A 234 -43.83 36.82 2.32
C LEU A 234 -45.10 36.39 1.59
N ARG A 235 -45.43 35.09 1.58
CA ARG A 235 -46.69 34.60 1.00
C ARG A 235 -47.90 35.27 1.63
N LYS A 236 -47.93 35.42 2.96
CA LYS A 236 -49.03 36.15 3.65
C LYS A 236 -49.12 37.61 3.21
N LYS A 237 -47.98 38.30 3.06
CA LYS A 237 -47.96 39.69 2.55
C LYS A 237 -48.49 39.77 1.12
N VAL A 238 -48.05 38.88 0.23
CA VAL A 238 -48.55 38.81 -1.15
C VAL A 238 -50.07 38.61 -1.18
N HIS A 239 -50.61 37.66 -0.40
CA HIS A 239 -52.07 37.46 -0.31
C HIS A 239 -52.79 38.71 0.19
N SER A 240 -52.22 39.45 1.15
CA SER A 240 -52.82 40.71 1.62
C SER A 240 -52.81 41.81 0.56
N PHE A 241 -51.76 41.89 -0.26
CA PHE A 241 -51.68 42.83 -1.38
C PHE A 241 -52.66 42.46 -2.49
N GLU A 242 -52.77 41.18 -2.85
CA GLU A 242 -53.74 40.68 -3.83
C GLU A 242 -55.18 40.98 -3.39
N ALA A 243 -55.51 40.74 -2.12
CA ALA A 243 -56.82 41.08 -1.57
C ALA A 243 -57.08 42.59 -1.59
N GLY A 244 -56.07 43.42 -1.30
CA GLY A 244 -56.16 44.88 -1.40
C GLY A 244 -56.37 45.35 -2.85
N HIS A 245 -55.62 44.78 -3.79
CA HIS A 245 -55.78 45.05 -5.23
C HIS A 245 -57.20 44.73 -5.70
N LEU A 246 -57.75 43.56 -5.34
CA LEU A 246 -59.12 43.19 -5.72
C LEU A 246 -60.18 44.14 -5.16
N ARG A 247 -59.98 44.67 -3.94
CA ARG A 247 -60.89 45.69 -3.36
C ARG A 247 -60.83 47.00 -4.15
N ILE A 248 -59.62 47.50 -4.41
CA ILE A 248 -59.41 48.73 -5.19
C ILE A 248 -60.00 48.57 -6.59
N GLN A 249 -59.81 47.40 -7.21
CA GLN A 249 -60.39 47.10 -8.51
C GLN A 249 -61.93 47.13 -8.46
N ALA A 250 -62.55 46.50 -7.46
CA ALA A 250 -64.00 46.53 -7.29
C ALA A 250 -64.54 47.94 -7.05
N ASP A 251 -63.85 48.75 -6.23
CA ASP A 251 -64.23 50.16 -5.99
C ASP A 251 -64.12 51.00 -7.27
N LEU A 252 -63.10 50.76 -8.09
CA LEU A 252 -62.93 51.43 -9.38
C LEU A 252 -64.04 51.03 -10.37
N GLU A 253 -64.37 49.74 -10.47
CA GLU A 253 -65.48 49.25 -11.30
C GLU A 253 -66.82 49.89 -10.88
N LEU A 254 -67.10 49.96 -9.57
CA LEU A 254 -68.27 50.64 -9.03
C LEU A 254 -68.30 52.13 -9.38
N SER A 255 -67.17 52.84 -9.23
CA SER A 255 -67.07 54.27 -9.56
C SER A 255 -67.26 54.53 -11.06
N VAL A 256 -66.72 53.65 -11.91
CA VAL A 256 -66.91 53.70 -13.37
C VAL A 256 -68.39 53.50 -13.71
N ASP A 257 -69.07 52.53 -13.09
CA ASP A 257 -70.50 52.29 -13.28
C ASP A 257 -71.36 53.49 -12.85
N GLU A 258 -71.04 54.12 -11.72
CA GLU A 258 -71.70 55.36 -11.27
C GLU A 258 -71.46 56.53 -12.23
N GLY A 259 -70.23 56.64 -12.74
CA GLY A 259 -69.87 57.62 -13.78
C GLY A 259 -70.67 57.42 -15.06
N TRP A 260 -70.80 56.17 -15.52
CA TRP A 260 -71.62 55.82 -16.68
C TRP A 260 -73.10 56.15 -16.46
N LYS A 261 -73.68 55.80 -15.31
CA LYS A 261 -75.07 56.16 -14.96
C LYS A 261 -75.28 57.68 -15.01
N SER A 262 -74.35 58.44 -14.45
CA SER A 262 -74.39 59.90 -14.46
C SER A 262 -74.33 60.47 -15.88
N LEU A 263 -73.46 59.92 -16.72
CA LEU A 263 -73.34 60.30 -18.13
C LEU A 263 -74.62 59.97 -18.91
N THR A 264 -75.21 58.80 -18.71
CA THR A 264 -76.48 58.41 -19.33
C THR A 264 -77.60 59.38 -18.96
N GLN A 265 -77.72 59.77 -17.69
CA GLN A 265 -78.71 60.77 -17.26
C GLN A 265 -78.46 62.14 -17.91
N LEU A 266 -77.19 62.56 -18.06
CA LEU A 266 -76.85 63.82 -18.72
C LEU A 266 -77.22 63.79 -20.21
N VAL A 267 -76.95 62.67 -20.90
CA VAL A 267 -77.34 62.45 -22.29
C VAL A 267 -78.86 62.52 -22.42
N GLU A 268 -79.62 61.86 -21.54
CA GLU A 268 -81.08 61.91 -21.55
C GLU A 268 -81.62 63.34 -21.35
N LYS A 269 -81.06 64.08 -20.39
CA LYS A 269 -81.41 65.50 -20.18
C LYS A 269 -81.11 66.35 -21.40
N ARG A 270 -79.97 66.13 -22.05
CA ARG A 270 -79.58 66.85 -23.28
C ARG A 270 -80.54 66.53 -24.44
N THR A 271 -80.94 65.27 -24.60
CA THR A 271 -81.94 64.87 -25.61
C THR A 271 -83.26 65.58 -25.37
N LYS A 272 -83.78 65.58 -24.13
CA LYS A 272 -85.00 66.31 -23.76
C LYS A 272 -84.88 67.82 -24.02
N ALA A 273 -83.72 68.41 -23.78
CA ALA A 273 -83.47 69.82 -24.07
C ALA A 273 -83.51 70.10 -25.59
N TYR A 274 -82.96 69.21 -26.42
CA TYR A 274 -83.07 69.32 -27.87
C TYR A 274 -84.51 69.16 -28.37
N GLU A 275 -85.27 68.22 -27.81
CA GLU A 275 -86.70 68.06 -28.10
C GLU A 275 -87.49 69.33 -27.75
N ALA A 276 -87.27 69.87 -26.54
CA ALA A 276 -87.89 71.13 -26.12
C ALA A 276 -87.48 72.30 -27.02
N GLN A 277 -86.21 72.36 -27.45
CA GLN A 277 -85.73 73.38 -28.38
C GLN A 277 -86.42 73.26 -29.76
N ALA A 278 -86.65 72.04 -30.25
CA ALA A 278 -87.41 71.80 -31.48
C ALA A 278 -88.85 72.32 -31.35
N VAL A 279 -89.52 72.02 -30.22
CA VAL A 279 -90.87 72.57 -29.93
C VAL A 279 -90.86 74.09 -29.87
N VAL A 280 -89.84 74.70 -29.25
CA VAL A 280 -89.70 76.17 -29.22
C VAL A 280 -89.55 76.74 -30.63
N GLN A 281 -88.78 76.10 -31.51
CA GLN A 281 -88.64 76.52 -32.90
C GLN A 281 -89.96 76.41 -33.68
N GLU A 282 -90.73 75.34 -33.44
CA GLU A 282 -92.06 75.15 -34.03
C GLU A 282 -93.07 76.20 -33.53
N LEU A 283 -93.06 76.50 -32.22
CA LEU A 283 -93.84 77.57 -31.63
C LEU A 283 -93.43 78.96 -32.15
N GLN A 284 -92.13 79.19 -32.38
CA GLN A 284 -91.66 80.43 -32.99
C GLN A 284 -92.13 80.57 -34.43
N ALA A 285 -92.15 79.48 -35.22
CA ALA A 285 -92.68 79.48 -36.58
C ALA A 285 -94.18 79.83 -36.59
N THR A 286 -94.98 79.22 -35.71
CA THR A 286 -96.41 79.53 -35.56
C THR A 286 -96.69 80.94 -35.05
N ILE A 287 -95.85 81.50 -34.16
CA ILE A 287 -95.96 82.91 -33.76
C ILE A 287 -95.64 83.86 -34.92
N VAL A 288 -94.65 83.54 -35.74
CA VAL A 288 -94.32 84.31 -36.95
C VAL A 288 -95.50 84.29 -37.93
N GLU A 289 -96.17 83.15 -38.09
CA GLU A 289 -97.40 83.01 -38.89
C GLU A 289 -98.64 83.67 -38.28
N GLY A 290 -98.75 83.73 -36.94
CA GLY A 290 -99.86 84.40 -36.24
C GLY A 290 -99.76 85.94 -36.23
N LYS A 291 -98.55 86.49 -36.40
CA LYS A 291 -98.27 87.93 -36.42
C LYS A 291 -99.08 88.71 -37.49
N PRO A 292 -99.18 88.27 -38.76
CA PRO A 292 -100.05 88.94 -39.74
C PRO A 292 -101.54 88.89 -39.38
N ARG A 293 -102.02 87.83 -38.71
CA ARG A 293 -103.43 87.71 -38.24
C ARG A 293 -103.78 88.74 -37.15
N ALA A 294 -102.89 88.94 -36.19
CA ALA A 294 -103.04 89.97 -35.15
C ALA A 294 -102.96 91.40 -35.75
N GLN A 295 -102.13 91.59 -36.78
CA GLN A 295 -102.00 92.87 -37.47
C GLN A 295 -103.21 93.18 -38.36
N ALA A 296 -103.83 92.16 -38.96
CA ALA A 296 -105.08 92.28 -39.72
C ALA A 296 -106.27 92.64 -38.82
N THR A 297 -106.43 91.96 -37.67
CA THR A 297 -107.47 92.30 -36.68
C THR A 297 -107.30 93.71 -36.11
N SER A 298 -106.07 94.16 -35.86
CA SER A 298 -105.81 95.54 -35.45
C SER A 298 -106.17 96.55 -36.54
N LYS A 299 -105.92 96.25 -37.82
CA LYS A 299 -106.31 97.12 -38.96
C LYS A 299 -107.83 97.22 -39.11
N ILE A 300 -108.55 96.11 -38.95
CA ILE A 300 -110.01 96.08 -39.01
C ILE A 300 -110.62 96.88 -37.85
N ALA A 301 -110.12 96.69 -36.63
CA ALA A 301 -110.57 97.46 -35.47
C ALA A 301 -110.34 98.97 -35.68
N GLN A 302 -109.19 99.36 -36.25
CA GLN A 302 -108.89 100.76 -36.58
C GLN A 302 -109.85 101.30 -37.65
N HIS A 303 -110.12 100.53 -38.71
CA HIS A 303 -111.08 100.91 -39.75
C HIS A 303 -112.51 101.05 -39.21
N MET A 304 -112.95 100.19 -38.29
CA MET A 304 -114.26 100.34 -37.64
C MET A 304 -114.36 101.63 -36.83
N VAL A 305 -113.29 102.00 -36.11
CA VAL A 305 -113.23 103.27 -35.37
C VAL A 305 -113.31 104.46 -36.32
N ASP A 306 -112.62 104.41 -37.47
CA ASP A 306 -112.62 105.49 -38.45
C ASP A 306 -113.98 105.60 -39.18
N ALA A 307 -114.62 104.48 -39.52
CA ALA A 307 -115.97 104.44 -40.07
C ALA A 307 -117.02 104.99 -39.09
N LEU A 308 -116.91 104.68 -37.80
CA LEU A 308 -117.79 105.23 -36.76
C LEU A 308 -117.63 106.75 -36.61
N LYS A 309 -116.41 107.28 -36.74
CA LYS A 309 -116.16 108.72 -36.75
C LYS A 309 -116.73 109.40 -38.01
N ALA A 310 -116.64 108.76 -39.17
CA ALA A 310 -117.22 109.27 -40.41
C ALA A 310 -118.76 109.33 -40.37
N LEU A 311 -119.39 108.34 -39.74
CA LEU A 311 -120.84 108.28 -39.48
C LEU A 311 -121.34 109.39 -38.54
N GLN A 312 -120.51 109.87 -37.61
CA GLN A 312 -120.86 110.97 -36.70
C GLN A 312 -120.78 112.36 -37.34
N ALA A 313 -120.05 112.52 -38.46
CA ALA A 313 -119.75 113.83 -39.02
C ALA A 313 -120.59 114.24 -40.26
N THR A 314 -121.39 113.33 -40.84
CA THR A 314 -122.01 113.58 -42.15
C THR A 314 -123.51 113.26 -42.21
N LYS A 315 -124.31 114.25 -42.60
CA LYS A 315 -125.76 114.15 -42.85
C LYS A 315 -126.09 113.71 -44.29
N ASP A 316 -125.09 113.19 -45.00
CA ASP A 316 -125.10 112.95 -46.44
C ASP A 316 -125.09 111.45 -46.73
N SER A 317 -126.28 110.90 -46.98
CA SER A 317 -126.57 109.46 -47.09
C SER A 317 -125.75 108.73 -48.17
N SER A 318 -125.19 109.45 -49.15
CA SER A 318 -124.41 108.85 -50.24
C SER A 318 -122.99 108.45 -49.83
N LYS A 319 -122.43 109.10 -48.79
CA LYS A 319 -121.06 108.83 -48.29
C LYS A 319 -121.02 107.62 -47.36
N ILE A 320 -122.08 107.41 -46.58
CA ILE A 320 -122.24 106.28 -45.65
C ILE A 320 -122.22 104.93 -46.39
N SER A 321 -122.85 104.87 -47.56
CA SER A 321 -122.89 103.64 -48.37
C SER A 321 -121.51 103.22 -48.89
N LYS A 322 -120.59 104.18 -49.09
CA LYS A 322 -119.25 103.92 -49.63
C LYS A 322 -118.29 103.38 -48.56
N GLU A 323 -118.39 103.91 -47.35
CA GLU A 323 -117.61 103.44 -46.19
C GLU A 323 -118.08 102.05 -45.73
N LEU A 324 -119.39 101.78 -45.73
CA LEU A 324 -119.91 100.44 -45.42
C LEU A 324 -119.52 99.40 -46.47
N ALA A 325 -119.42 99.77 -47.75
CA ALA A 325 -118.94 98.89 -48.80
C ALA A 325 -117.45 98.54 -48.61
N GLN A 326 -116.60 99.51 -48.28
CA GLN A 326 -115.18 99.25 -47.96
C GLN A 326 -115.00 98.41 -46.70
N LEU A 327 -115.87 98.57 -45.70
CA LEU A 327 -115.83 97.75 -44.49
C LEU A 327 -116.24 96.30 -44.76
N LEU A 328 -117.20 96.07 -45.66
CA LEU A 328 -117.60 94.72 -46.08
C LEU A 328 -116.49 94.04 -46.89
N GLU A 329 -115.82 94.76 -47.79
CA GLU A 329 -114.72 94.23 -48.59
C GLU A 329 -113.53 93.82 -47.70
N LEU A 330 -113.18 94.64 -46.70
CA LEU A 330 -112.18 94.30 -45.69
C LEU A 330 -112.60 93.10 -44.80
N CYS A 331 -113.89 92.97 -44.49
CA CYS A 331 -114.40 91.81 -43.74
C CYS A 331 -114.35 90.52 -44.56
N GLU A 332 -114.52 90.57 -45.89
CA GLU A 332 -114.40 89.41 -46.76
C GLU A 332 -112.95 88.99 -46.98
N GLU A 333 -112.02 89.92 -47.21
CA GLU A 333 -110.57 89.61 -47.25
C GLU A 333 -110.08 88.96 -45.94
N PHE A 334 -110.61 89.40 -44.80
CA PHE A 334 -110.31 88.77 -43.52
C PHE A 334 -110.88 87.36 -43.41
N ARG A 335 -112.09 87.12 -43.91
CA ARG A 335 -112.72 85.79 -43.90
C ARG A 335 -111.90 84.80 -44.75
N ASP A 336 -111.45 85.22 -45.93
CA ASP A 336 -110.68 84.36 -46.83
C ASP A 336 -109.29 84.02 -46.28
N THR A 337 -108.66 84.97 -45.57
CA THR A 337 -107.39 84.73 -44.87
C THR A 337 -107.56 83.89 -43.59
N THR A 338 -108.76 83.83 -42.99
CA THR A 338 -109.02 82.93 -41.86
C THR A 338 -109.37 81.49 -42.26
N SER A 339 -109.94 81.29 -43.46
CA SER A 339 -110.42 79.97 -43.91
C SER A 339 -109.31 79.08 -44.46
N THR A 340 -108.18 79.65 -44.86
CA THR A 340 -107.00 78.93 -45.39
C THR A 340 -106.07 78.37 -44.31
N SER A 341 -106.37 78.57 -43.03
CA SER A 341 -105.50 78.15 -41.90
C SER A 341 -106.19 77.20 -40.91
N SER A 342 -107.27 76.51 -41.31
CA SER A 342 -107.83 75.38 -40.53
C SER A 342 -107.57 74.00 -41.15
N GLU A 343 -106.69 73.86 -42.15
CA GLU A 343 -106.37 72.58 -42.82
C GLU A 343 -104.91 72.11 -42.67
N THR A 344 -104.16 72.66 -41.72
CA THR A 344 -102.81 72.18 -41.31
C THR A 344 -102.66 72.35 -39.82
#